data_AF-A0ABD3AL32-F1
#
_entry.id   AF-A0ABD3AL32-F1
#
_cell.length_a   1.000
_cell.length_b   1.000
_cell.length_c   1.000
_cell.angle_alpha   90.00
_cell.angle_beta   90.00
_cell.angle_gamma   90.00
#
_symmetry.space_group_name_H-M   'P 1'
#
loop_
_entity.id
_entity.type
_entity.pdbx_description
1 polymer ?
#
loop_
_entity_poly.entity_id
_entity_poly.type
_entity_poly.pdbx_seq_one_letter_code
_entity_poly.pdbx_strand_id
1 'polypeptide(L)'
;MIRDAHRRKMSKSLGNVIDSLEVINGITLKGLHKRLEEGNLDPDELKTAKEGLVKYFPNGISECCADALRFLVSLHSSEELWHLCLLEMIVQGRICQDM
;
A
#
# COMPACT_ATOMS: atom_id res chain seq x y z
N MET A 1 8.59 -9.73 -9.79
CA MET A 1 8.76 -9.51 -8.34
C MET A 1 8.28 -8.11 -8.01
N ILE A 2 7.40 -7.96 -7.03
CA ILE A 2 6.77 -6.66 -6.71
C ILE A 2 7.73 -5.79 -5.90
N ARG A 3 7.81 -4.51 -6.25
CA ARG A 3 8.71 -3.52 -5.63
C ARG A 3 7.91 -2.38 -4.99
N ASP A 4 8.48 -1.76 -3.96
CA ASP A 4 7.94 -0.54 -3.34
C ASP A 4 8.25 0.72 -4.17
N ALA A 5 7.77 1.87 -3.70
CA ALA A 5 8.01 3.17 -4.34
C ALA A 5 9.50 3.57 -4.39
N HIS A 6 10.36 2.91 -3.60
CA HIS A 6 11.81 3.12 -3.57
C HIS A 6 12.56 2.04 -4.37
N ARG A 7 11.86 1.27 -5.22
CA ARG A 7 12.37 0.13 -6.00
C ARG A 7 12.95 -1.00 -5.15
N ARG A 8 12.73 -1.02 -3.84
CA ARG A 8 13.14 -2.12 -2.97
C ARG A 8 12.15 -3.27 -3.14
N LYS A 9 12.62 -4.49 -2.96
CA LYS A 9 11.74 -5.67 -2.92
C LYS A 9 10.76 -5.49 -1.75
N MET A 10 9.48 -5.70 -1.97
CA MET A 10 8.52 -5.73 -0.85
C MET A 10 8.80 -6.96 0.03
N SER A 11 8.96 -6.74 1.33
CA SER A 11 9.14 -7.80 2.32
C SER A 11 8.60 -7.42 3.69
N LYS A 12 8.11 -8.42 4.44
CA LYS A 12 7.58 -8.20 5.79
C LYS A 12 8.64 -7.64 6.74
N SER A 13 9.91 -7.99 6.55
CA SER A 13 11.05 -7.50 7.32
C SER A 13 11.37 -6.02 7.10
N LEU A 14 10.89 -5.41 6.00
CA LEU A 14 11.07 -3.99 5.68
C LEU A 14 9.81 -3.16 5.98
N GLY A 15 8.72 -3.80 6.44
CA GLY A 15 7.48 -3.12 6.79
C GLY A 15 6.77 -2.46 5.60
N ASN A 16 7.21 -2.73 4.37
CA ASN A 16 6.71 -2.10 3.14
C ASN A 16 5.67 -2.96 2.40
N VAL A 17 5.22 -4.07 2.99
CA VAL A 17 4.15 -4.92 2.45
C VAL A 17 2.81 -4.37 2.91
N ILE A 18 1.87 -4.19 1.98
CA ILE A 18 0.46 -3.89 2.26
C ILE A 18 -0.36 -5.16 2.09
N ASP A 19 -1.28 -5.43 3.03
CA ASP A 19 -2.20 -6.57 2.95
C ASP A 19 -3.34 -6.26 1.97
N SER A 20 -3.64 -7.19 1.08
CA SER A 20 -4.78 -7.06 0.16
C SER A 20 -6.12 -6.89 0.87
N LEU A 21 -6.30 -7.49 2.06
CA LEU A 21 -7.54 -7.37 2.84
C LEU A 21 -7.72 -5.95 3.39
N GLU A 22 -6.63 -5.28 3.73
CA GLU A 22 -6.64 -3.88 4.17
C GLU A 22 -6.95 -2.92 3.03
N VAL A 23 -6.58 -3.28 1.80
CA VAL A 23 -6.95 -2.53 0.61
C VAL A 23 -8.43 -2.72 0.28
N ILE A 24 -8.94 -3.95 0.43
CA ILE A 24 -10.35 -4.25 0.14
C ILE A 24 -11.29 -3.59 1.15
N ASN A 25 -11.03 -3.78 2.44
CA ASN A 25 -11.91 -3.28 3.51
C ASN A 25 -11.58 -1.85 3.96
N GLY A 26 -10.46 -1.30 3.48
CA GLY A 26 -9.88 -0.07 4.02
C GLY A 26 -9.22 -0.26 5.39
N ILE A 27 -8.30 0.64 5.73
CA ILE A 27 -7.66 0.69 7.05
C ILE A 27 -7.22 2.11 7.38
N THR A 28 -7.40 2.52 8.63
CA THR A 28 -6.94 3.84 9.09
C THR A 28 -5.41 3.88 9.24
N LEU A 29 -4.82 5.07 9.17
CA LEU A 29 -3.39 5.28 9.44
C LEU A 29 -2.94 4.68 10.79
N LYS A 30 -3.78 4.84 11.83
CA LYS A 30 -3.53 4.26 13.15
C LYS A 30 -3.53 2.72 13.11
N GLY A 31 -4.43 2.12 12.34
CA GLY A 31 -4.46 0.67 12.11
C GLY A 31 -3.18 0.17 11.43
N LEU A 32 -2.73 0.87 10.39
CA LEU A 32 -1.47 0.55 9.71
C LEU A 32 -0.27 0.63 10.64
N HIS A 33 -0.21 1.65 11.50
CA HIS A 33 0.85 1.79 12.50
C HIS A 33 0.84 0.65 13.52
N LYS A 34 -0.35 0.28 14.03
CA LYS A 34 -0.51 -0.82 14.99
C LYS A 34 -0.02 -2.15 14.39
N ARG A 35 -0.35 -2.40 13.13
CA ARG A 35 0.10 -3.61 12.43
C ARG A 35 1.63 -3.65 12.28
N LEU A 36 2.26 -2.51 12.00
CA LEU A 36 3.72 -2.45 11.97
C LEU A 36 4.33 -2.71 13.36
N GLU A 37 3.69 -2.24 14.43
CA GLU A 37 4.12 -2.51 15.82
C GLU A 37 3.94 -3.98 16.23
N GLU A 38 2.94 -4.66 15.68
CA GLU A 38 2.74 -6.12 15.87
C GLU A 38 3.75 -6.96 15.06
N GLY A 39 4.43 -6.35 14.08
CA GLY A 39 5.45 -6.99 13.27
C GLY A 39 6.80 -7.10 14.00
N ASN A 40 7.57 -8.15 13.67
CA ASN A 40 8.94 -8.31 14.15
C ASN A 40 9.93 -7.49 13.29
N LEU A 41 9.79 -6.17 13.36
CA LEU A 41 10.60 -5.19 12.63
C LEU A 41 11.72 -4.64 13.50
N ASP A 42 12.85 -4.32 12.88
CA ASP A 42 13.89 -3.54 13.54
C ASP A 42 13.35 -2.13 13.88
N PRO A 43 13.71 -1.53 15.03
CA PRO A 43 13.24 -0.20 15.40
C PRO A 43 13.48 0.89 14.35
N ASP A 44 14.60 0.82 13.62
CA ASP A 44 14.95 1.80 12.59
C ASP A 44 14.08 1.62 11.34
N GLU A 45 13.82 0.38 10.94
CA GLU A 45 12.91 0.06 9.85
C GLU A 45 11.45 0.37 10.22
N LEU A 46 11.06 0.17 11.48
CA LEU A 46 9.73 0.51 11.98
C LEU A 46 9.47 2.02 11.85
N LYS A 47 10.44 2.85 12.23
CA LYS A 47 10.35 4.30 12.09
C LYS A 47 10.25 4.72 10.63
N THR A 48 11.11 4.16 9.78
CA THR A 48 11.12 4.41 8.33
C THR A 48 9.80 4.00 7.68
N ALA A 49 9.25 2.85 8.04
CA ALA A 49 7.98 2.35 7.53
C ALA A 49 6.80 3.25 7.96
N LYS A 50 6.76 3.68 9.23
CA LYS A 50 5.74 4.61 9.72
C LYS A 50 5.79 5.96 9.00
N GLU A 51 6.98 6.54 8.84
CA GLU A 51 7.16 7.79 8.09
C GLU A 51 6.72 7.64 6.62
N GLY A 52 7.04 6.50 6.00
CA GLY A 52 6.56 6.15 4.67
C GLY A 52 5.03 6.09 4.59
N LEU A 53 4.38 5.41 5.53
CA LEU A 53 2.91 5.32 5.58
C LEU A 53 2.25 6.69 5.74
N VAL A 54 2.78 7.57 6.60
CA VAL A 54 2.25 8.93 6.76
C VAL A 54 2.37 9.71 5.45
N LYS A 55 3.48 9.53 4.72
CA LYS A 55 3.72 10.22 3.44
C LYS A 55 2.82 9.72 2.32
N TYR A 56 2.63 8.40 2.22
CA TYR A 56 1.87 7.78 1.13
C TYR A 56 0.38 7.67 1.43
N PHE A 57 -0.01 7.45 2.68
CA PHE A 57 -1.38 7.20 3.14
C PHE A 57 -1.72 8.07 4.35
N PRO A 58 -1.71 9.42 4.23
CA PRO A 58 -1.90 10.33 5.36
C PRO A 58 -3.26 10.13 6.07
N ASN A 59 -4.28 9.67 5.34
CA ASN A 59 -5.61 9.38 5.87
C ASN A 59 -5.86 7.87 6.06
N GLY A 60 -4.84 7.02 5.82
CA GLY A 60 -5.00 5.57 5.68
C GLY A 60 -5.32 5.16 4.24
N ILE A 61 -5.72 3.89 4.10
CA ILE A 61 -6.12 3.29 2.84
C ILE A 61 -7.65 3.25 2.81
N SER A 62 -8.23 3.88 1.80
CA SER A 62 -9.68 3.79 1.58
C SER A 62 -10.06 2.40 1.08
N GLU A 63 -11.27 1.96 1.37
CA GLU A 63 -11.81 0.72 0.81
C GLU A 63 -11.79 0.76 -0.72
N CYS A 64 -11.47 -0.38 -1.32
CA CYS A 64 -11.30 -0.50 -2.76
C CYS A 64 -11.88 -1.84 -3.21
N CYS A 65 -12.67 -1.85 -4.29
CA CYS A 65 -13.27 -3.08 -4.79
C CYS A 65 -12.18 -4.09 -5.21
N ALA A 66 -12.42 -5.37 -4.95
CA ALA A 66 -11.51 -6.46 -5.31
C ALA A 66 -11.19 -6.49 -6.82
N ASP A 67 -12.12 -6.04 -7.67
CA ASP A 67 -11.91 -5.92 -9.12
C ASP A 67 -10.86 -4.85 -9.47
N ALA A 68 -10.83 -3.71 -8.77
CA ALA A 68 -9.81 -2.69 -8.96
C ALA A 68 -8.42 -3.23 -8.59
N LEU A 69 -8.32 -4.03 -7.53
CA LEU A 69 -7.08 -4.72 -7.14
C LEU A 69 -6.65 -5.75 -8.20
N ARG A 70 -7.60 -6.47 -8.80
CA ARG A 70 -7.32 -7.44 -9.87
C ARG A 70 -6.81 -6.76 -11.14
N PHE A 71 -7.42 -5.65 -11.55
CA PHE A 71 -6.95 -4.86 -12.69
C PHE A 71 -5.54 -4.35 -12.47
N LEU A 72 -5.26 -3.85 -11.27
CA LEU A 72 -3.93 -3.44 -10.86
C LEU A 72 -2.94 -4.60 -11.07
N VAL A 73 -3.14 -5.76 -10.45
CA VAL A 73 -2.21 -6.91 -10.61
C VAL A 73 -2.08 -7.37 -12.07
N SER A 74 -3.13 -7.27 -12.87
CA SER A 74 -3.07 -7.61 -14.31
C SER A 74 -2.25 -6.62 -15.13
N LEU A 75 -2.24 -5.34 -14.76
CA LEU A 75 -1.36 -4.33 -15.36
C LEU A 75 0.12 -4.58 -15.03
N HIS A 76 0.43 -5.54 -14.12
CA HIS A 76 1.78 -5.80 -13.61
C HIS A 76 2.68 -6.47 -14.63
N SER A 77 2.07 -6.88 -15.75
CA SER A 77 2.72 -7.38 -16.95
C SER A 77 3.27 -6.27 -17.87
N SER A 78 2.94 -4.99 -17.65
CA SER A 78 3.44 -3.87 -18.46
C SER A 78 4.30 -2.95 -17.58
N GLU A 79 5.62 -3.04 -17.73
CA GLU A 79 6.64 -2.45 -16.82
C GLU A 79 6.59 -0.91 -16.68
N GLU A 80 5.88 -0.18 -17.53
CA GLU A 80 5.97 1.29 -17.63
C GLU A 80 4.94 2.09 -16.79
N LEU A 81 3.84 1.48 -16.30
CA LEU A 81 2.70 2.24 -15.74
C LEU A 81 2.51 2.13 -14.20
N TRP A 82 3.45 1.47 -13.52
CA TRP A 82 3.29 1.07 -12.12
C TRP A 82 3.35 2.20 -11.10
N HIS A 83 4.20 3.19 -11.36
CA HIS A 83 4.48 4.22 -10.36
C HIS A 83 3.31 5.19 -10.16
N LEU A 84 2.49 5.35 -11.20
CA LEU A 84 1.35 6.27 -11.20
C LEU A 84 0.07 5.58 -10.73
N CYS A 85 -0.23 4.36 -11.18
CA CYS A 85 -1.53 3.73 -10.86
C CYS A 85 -1.73 3.39 -9.39
N LEU A 86 -0.71 2.88 -8.67
CA LEU A 86 -0.91 2.48 -7.27
C LEU A 86 -1.14 3.70 -6.35
N LEU A 87 -0.38 4.78 -6.56
CA LEU A 87 -0.50 5.99 -5.75
C LEU A 87 -1.78 6.76 -6.12
N GLU A 88 -2.08 6.96 -7.40
CA GLU A 88 -3.28 7.68 -7.81
C GLU A 88 -4.56 6.92 -7.41
N MET A 89 -4.62 5.59 -7.59
CA MET A 89 -5.84 4.83 -7.27
C MET A 89 -6.10 4.72 -5.77
N ILE A 90 -5.07 4.41 -4.96
CA ILE A 90 -5.26 4.19 -3.52
C ILE A 90 -5.35 5.53 -2.77
N VAL A 91 -4.62 6.56 -3.19
CA VAL A 91 -4.61 7.88 -2.50
C VAL A 91 -5.73 8.79 -2.99
N GLN A 92 -6.15 8.72 -4.26
CA GLN A 92 -7.17 9.63 -4.79
C GLN A 92 -8.56 9.01 -4.93
N GLY A 93 -8.75 7.71 -4.68
CA GLY A 93 -10.07 7.07 -4.65
C GLY A 93 -10.88 7.12 -5.96
N ARG A 94 -10.29 7.62 -7.05
CA ARG A 94 -11.01 8.03 -8.27
C ARG A 94 -11.68 6.88 -9.03
N ILE A 95 -11.32 5.63 -8.78
CA ILE A 95 -11.91 4.49 -9.50
C ILE A 95 -13.04 3.83 -8.71
N CYS A 96 -13.05 3.93 -7.38
CA CYS A 96 -14.10 3.31 -6.56
C CYS A 96 -15.29 4.23 -6.25
N GLN A 97 -15.20 5.53 -6.53
CA GLN A 97 -16.35 6.45 -6.32
C GLN A 97 -17.30 6.53 -7.52
N ASP A 98 -16.92 6.01 -8.68
CA ASP A 98 -17.68 6.13 -9.93
C ASP A 98 -18.27 4.79 -10.44
N MET A 99 -18.37 3.76 -9.59
CA MET A 99 -19.02 2.48 -9.93
C MET A 99 -20.09 2.08 -8.93
#